data_AF-A0A2H5VNA5-F1
#
_entry.id   AF-A0A2H5VNA5-F1
#
_cell.length_a   1.000
_cell.length_b   1.000
_cell.length_c   1.000
_cell.angle_alpha   90.00
_cell.angle_beta   90.00
_cell.angle_gamma   90.00
#
_symmetry.space_group_name_H-M   'P 1'
#
loop_
_entity.id
_entity.type
_entity.pdbx_description
1 polymer ?
#
loop_
_entity_poly.entity_id
_entity_poly.type
_entity_poly.pdbx_seq_one_letter_code
_entity_poly.pdbx_strand_id
1 'polypeptide(L)'
;MKTLRMFQQTNIPILGIIENMSYYICSHCGAREEIFGHGGARHASEALGVPFLGEIPIDTRIRRQADTGVPIVLADPSSSVATAYREIAERLAAQISIVNYRMAPLRIEEVSM
;
A
#
# COMPACT_ATOMS: atom_id res chain seq x y z
N MET A 1 15.68 6.13 -1.03
CA MET A 1 15.75 6.85 -2.32
C MET A 1 16.52 6.14 -3.45
N LYS A 2 17.13 4.96 -3.25
CA LYS A 2 17.82 4.22 -4.31
C LYS A 2 16.84 3.45 -5.22
N THR A 3 15.88 2.77 -4.61
CA THR A 3 14.81 1.99 -5.27
C THR A 3 13.95 2.82 -6.23
N LEU A 4 13.64 4.07 -5.86
CA LEU A 4 12.79 4.94 -6.67
C LEU A 4 13.48 5.47 -7.93
N ARG A 5 14.78 5.77 -7.86
CA ARG A 5 15.56 6.10 -9.06
C ARG A 5 15.69 4.91 -10.01
N MET A 6 15.76 3.69 -9.47
CA MET A 6 15.78 2.47 -10.30
C MET A 6 14.46 2.31 -11.07
N PHE A 7 13.30 2.61 -10.46
CA PHE A 7 12.01 2.55 -11.15
C PHE A 7 11.83 3.63 -12.22
N GLN A 8 12.35 4.84 -12.00
CA GLN A 8 12.38 5.87 -13.04
C GLN A 8 13.22 5.46 -14.26
N GLN A 9 14.24 4.62 -14.07
CA GLN A 9 15.09 4.12 -15.15
C GLN A 9 14.46 2.95 -15.93
N THR A 10 13.47 2.26 -15.36
CA THR A 10 12.89 1.03 -15.96
C THR A 10 11.54 1.21 -16.63
N ASN A 11 11.04 2.45 -16.77
CA ASN A 11 9.76 2.77 -17.43
C ASN A 11 8.55 2.00 -16.85
N ILE A 12 8.65 1.57 -15.58
CA ILE A 12 7.58 0.88 -14.85
C ILE A 12 6.71 1.95 -14.15
N PRO A 13 5.38 1.97 -14.36
CA PRO A 13 4.51 2.94 -13.71
C PRO A 13 4.45 2.69 -12.20
N ILE A 14 4.66 3.74 -11.42
CA ILE A 14 4.53 3.70 -9.96
C ILE A 14 3.06 3.96 -9.61
N LEU A 15 2.39 2.97 -9.02
CA LEU A 15 0.99 3.07 -8.63
C LEU A 15 0.78 3.84 -7.32
N GLY A 16 1.81 3.92 -6.48
CA GLY A 16 1.80 4.70 -5.25
C GLY A 16 2.76 4.20 -4.19
N ILE A 17 2.72 4.82 -3.02
CA ILE A 17 3.58 4.52 -1.87
C ILE A 17 2.71 4.13 -0.66
N ILE A 18 3.13 3.10 0.06
CA ILE A 18 2.55 2.65 1.33
C ILE A 18 3.61 2.85 2.42
N GLU A 19 3.21 3.40 3.57
CA GLU A 19 4.06 3.43 4.77
C GLU A 19 3.77 2.22 5.66
N ASN A 20 4.65 1.23 5.61
CA ASN A 20 4.54 0.06 6.48
C ASN A 20 5.18 0.34 7.85
N MET A 21 4.66 -0.29 8.91
CA MET A 21 5.14 -0.12 10.29
C MET A 21 5.16 1.36 10.73
N SER A 22 4.14 2.12 10.31
CA SER A 22 4.06 3.57 10.42
C SER A 22 3.92 4.06 11.87
N TYR A 23 2.96 3.50 12.61
CA TYR A 23 2.65 3.84 13.99
C TYR A 23 2.25 2.60 14.78
N TYR A 24 2.13 2.73 16.09
CA TYR A 24 1.61 1.71 16.99
C TYR A 24 0.41 2.25 17.77
N ILE A 25 -0.56 1.39 18.06
CA ILE A 25 -1.67 1.73 18.95
C ILE A 25 -1.44 1.00 20.26
N CYS A 26 -1.23 1.75 21.34
CA CYS A 26 -0.98 1.19 22.65
C CYS A 26 -2.17 0.35 23.12
N SER A 27 -1.93 -0.93 23.41
CA SER A 27 -2.97 -1.86 23.85
C SER A 27 -3.55 -1.54 25.24
N HIS A 28 -2.89 -0.66 26.01
CA HIS A 28 -3.31 -0.31 27.37
C HIS A 28 -4.16 0.97 27.41
N CYS A 29 -3.80 2.00 26.63
CA CYS A 29 -4.47 3.31 26.66
C CYS A 29 -5.08 3.74 25.32
N GLY A 30 -4.83 3.01 24.23
CA GLY A 30 -5.32 3.33 22.89
C GLY A 30 -4.62 4.50 22.20
N ALA A 31 -3.58 5.08 22.81
CA ALA A 31 -2.81 6.17 22.22
C ALA A 31 -2.07 5.69 20.96
N ARG A 32 -2.02 6.56 19.95
CA ARG A 32 -1.16 6.39 18.77
C ARG A 32 0.26 6.85 19.12
N GLU A 33 1.22 5.99 18.87
CA GLU A 33 2.64 6.23 19.11
C GLU A 33 3.42 6.09 17.80
N GLU A 34 4.18 7.12 17.46
CA GLU A 34 5.12 7.09 16.35
C GLU A 34 6.43 6.46 16.86
N ILE A 35 6.51 5.12 16.86
CA ILE A 35 7.68 4.37 17.37
C ILE A 35 8.95 4.68 16.58
N PHE A 36 8.79 4.98 15.28
CA PHE A 36 9.85 5.39 14.39
C PHE A 36 9.59 6.81 13.86
N GLY A 37 10.45 7.30 12.96
CA GLY A 37 10.13 8.51 12.19
C GLY A 37 8.86 8.29 11.37
N HIS A 38 7.95 9.27 11.37
CA HIS A 38 6.64 9.19 10.72
C HIS A 38 6.54 10.11 9.50
N GLY A 39 5.64 9.79 8.56
CA GLY A 39 5.33 10.61 7.40
C GLY A 39 6.44 10.65 6.33
N GLY A 40 7.49 9.84 6.44
CA GLY A 40 8.58 9.81 5.46
C GLY A 40 8.07 9.36 4.09
N ALA A 41 7.16 8.40 4.06
CA ALA A 41 6.53 7.94 2.83
C ALA A 41 5.57 8.98 2.23
N ARG A 42 4.85 9.73 3.08
CA ARG A 42 3.96 10.82 2.63
C ARG A 42 4.75 11.95 1.98
N HIS A 43 5.79 12.45 2.65
CA HIS A 43 6.66 13.47 2.07
C HIS A 43 7.33 12.99 0.78
N ALA A 44 7.75 11.72 0.73
CA ALA A 44 8.30 11.14 -0.49
C ALA A 44 7.25 11.12 -1.62
N SER A 45 6.01 10.74 -1.33
CA SER A 45 4.93 10.69 -2.32
C SER A 45 4.67 12.06 -2.95
N GLU A 46 4.66 13.11 -2.13
CA GLU A 46 4.48 14.49 -2.55
C GLU A 46 5.67 14.98 -3.38
N ALA A 47 6.90 14.76 -2.90
CA ALA A 47 8.11 15.17 -3.60
C ALA A 47 8.27 14.50 -4.98
N LEU A 48 7.67 13.33 -5.16
CA LEU A 48 7.75 12.53 -6.38
C LEU A 48 6.52 12.65 -7.27
N GLY A 49 5.46 13.33 -6.81
CA GLY A 49 4.19 13.43 -7.53
C GLY A 49 3.50 12.08 -7.74
N VAL A 50 3.68 11.12 -6.82
CA VAL A 50 3.05 9.79 -6.87
C VAL A 50 1.99 9.65 -5.78
N PRO A 51 0.96 8.81 -5.97
CA PRO A 51 -0.10 8.64 -4.97
C PRO A 51 0.41 8.09 -3.64
N PHE A 52 -0.09 8.63 -2.52
CA PHE A 52 0.02 8.00 -1.22
C PHE A 52 -1.17 7.06 -1.01
N LEU A 53 -0.91 5.76 -0.84
CA LEU A 53 -1.97 4.75 -0.73
C LEU A 53 -2.42 4.54 0.71
N GLY A 54 -1.55 4.74 1.70
CA GLY A 54 -1.92 4.63 3.10
C GLY A 54 -0.80 4.20 4.03
N GLU A 55 -1.18 3.99 5.28
CA GLU A 55 -0.31 3.63 6.40
C GLU A 55 -0.78 2.27 6.96
N ILE A 56 0.18 1.41 7.32
CA ILE A 56 -0.09 0.16 8.03
C ILE A 56 0.59 0.25 9.41
N PRO A 57 -0.13 0.03 10.52
CA PRO A 57 0.45 0.08 11.84
C PRO A 57 1.30 -1.15 12.15
N ILE A 58 2.17 -1.02 13.14
CA ILE A 58 2.78 -2.15 13.84
C ILE A 58 1.68 -2.80 14.69
N ASP A 59 1.30 -4.02 14.35
CA ASP A 59 0.34 -4.78 15.15
C ASP A 59 0.77 -6.25 15.20
N THR A 60 0.92 -6.79 16.41
CA THR A 60 1.35 -8.18 16.62
C THR A 60 0.39 -9.20 16.02
N ARG A 61 -0.89 -8.84 15.85
CA ARG A 61 -1.89 -9.68 15.19
C ARG A 61 -1.56 -9.90 13.71
N ILE A 62 -0.97 -8.91 13.01
CA ILE A 62 -0.55 -9.07 11.61
C ILE A 62 0.43 -10.24 11.50
N ARG A 63 1.51 -10.20 12.30
CA ARG A 63 2.54 -11.25 12.30
C ARG A 63 1.94 -12.61 12.68
N ARG A 64 1.23 -12.68 13.81
CA ARG A 64 0.68 -13.94 14.32
C ARG A 64 -0.24 -14.61 13.30
N GLN A 65 -1.07 -13.83 12.63
CA GLN A 65 -2.02 -14.33 11.63
C GLN A 65 -1.33 -14.68 10.30
N ALA A 66 -0.27 -13.97 9.92
CA ALA A 66 0.58 -14.37 8.80
C ALA A 66 1.27 -15.72 9.06
N ASP A 67 1.76 -15.95 10.28
CA ASP A 67 2.41 -17.21 10.68
C ASP A 67 1.44 -18.41 10.65
N THR A 68 0.14 -18.19 10.86
CA THR A 68 -0.89 -19.24 10.77
C THR A 68 -1.39 -19.46 9.34
N GLY A 69 -0.96 -18.65 8.38
CA GLY A 69 -1.45 -18.70 7.00
C GLY A 69 -2.85 -18.11 6.79
N VAL A 70 -3.42 -17.43 7.80
CA VAL A 70 -4.74 -16.79 7.72
C VAL A 70 -4.57 -15.29 7.90
N PRO A 71 -4.43 -14.49 6.83
CA PRO A 71 -4.16 -13.05 6.93
C PRO A 71 -5.16 -12.31 7.82
N ILE A 72 -4.71 -11.21 8.46
CA ILE A 72 -5.53 -10.43 9.40
C ILE A 72 -6.86 -9.94 8.80
N VAL A 73 -6.90 -9.66 7.50
CA VAL A 73 -8.12 -9.25 6.78
C VAL A 73 -9.21 -10.34 6.75
N LEU A 74 -8.83 -11.62 6.90
CA LEU A 74 -9.73 -12.76 7.01
C LEU A 74 -9.95 -13.15 8.48
N ALA A 75 -8.90 -13.16 9.29
CA ALA A 75 -8.95 -13.60 10.69
C ALA A 75 -9.72 -12.62 11.60
N ASP A 76 -9.61 -11.31 11.34
CA ASP A 76 -10.28 -10.26 12.11
C ASP A 76 -10.73 -9.13 11.16
N PRO A 77 -11.80 -9.36 10.36
CA PRO A 77 -12.20 -8.45 9.32
C PRO A 77 -12.69 -7.09 9.83
N SER A 78 -13.14 -6.97 11.07
CA SER A 78 -13.61 -5.69 11.64
C SER A 78 -12.49 -4.88 12.31
N SER A 79 -11.28 -5.44 12.42
CA SER A 79 -10.14 -4.71 13.00
C SER A 79 -9.77 -3.46 12.20
N SER A 80 -9.25 -2.46 12.91
CA SER A 80 -8.66 -1.26 12.30
C SER A 80 -7.54 -1.60 11.31
N VAL A 81 -6.77 -2.65 11.59
CA VAL A 81 -5.72 -3.15 10.69
C VAL A 81 -6.31 -3.71 9.39
N ALA A 82 -7.35 -4.54 9.47
CA ALA A 82 -8.01 -5.06 8.28
C ALA A 82 -8.62 -3.94 7.43
N THR A 83 -9.18 -2.92 8.08
CA THR A 83 -9.67 -1.72 7.41
C THR A 83 -8.56 -0.97 6.69
N ALA A 84 -7.40 -0.74 7.32
CA ALA A 84 -6.25 -0.10 6.67
C ALA A 84 -5.80 -0.85 5.39
N TYR A 85 -5.72 -2.19 5.44
CA TYR A 85 -5.41 -2.99 4.25
C TYR A 85 -6.46 -2.85 3.15
N ARG A 86 -7.76 -2.86 3.49
CA ARG A 86 -8.83 -2.68 2.50
C ARG A 86 -8.81 -1.31 1.85
N GLU A 87 -8.66 -0.24 2.63
CA GLU A 87 -8.55 1.11 2.09
C GLU A 87 -7.36 1.26 1.12
N ILE A 88 -6.21 0.67 1.47
CA ILE A 88 -5.03 0.62 0.59
C ILE A 88 -5.36 -0.14 -0.70
N ALA A 89 -6.02 -1.30 -0.60
CA ALA A 89 -6.38 -2.12 -1.75
C ALA A 89 -7.36 -1.39 -2.68
N GLU A 90 -8.35 -0.68 -2.14
CA GLU A 90 -9.30 0.14 -2.90
C GLU A 90 -8.61 1.27 -3.65
N ARG A 91 -7.70 2.00 -2.97
CA ARG A 91 -6.90 3.05 -3.59
C ARG A 91 -5.98 2.49 -4.67
N LEU A 92 -5.37 1.34 -4.43
CA LEU A 92 -4.53 0.67 -5.41
C LEU A 92 -5.34 0.26 -6.65
N ALA A 93 -6.52 -0.33 -6.46
CA ALA A 93 -7.42 -0.69 -7.57
C ALA A 93 -7.78 0.53 -8.41
N ALA A 94 -8.10 1.67 -7.78
CA ALA A 94 -8.36 2.92 -8.48
C ALA A 94 -7.13 3.38 -9.30
N GLN A 95 -5.92 3.29 -8.76
CA GLN A 95 -4.70 3.65 -9.49
C GLN A 95 -4.43 2.72 -10.68
N ILE A 96 -4.71 1.42 -10.56
CA ILE A 96 -4.63 0.48 -11.68
C ILE A 96 -5.58 0.91 -12.80
N SER A 97 -6.85 1.24 -12.48
CA SER A 97 -7.82 1.73 -13.47
C SER A 97 -7.35 3.02 -14.15
N ILE A 98 -6.81 3.98 -13.39
CA ILE A 98 -6.31 5.25 -13.93
C ILE A 98 -5.12 5.03 -14.87
N VAL A 99 -4.16 4.18 -14.47
CA VAL A 99 -2.98 3.90 -15.28
C VAL A 99 -3.35 3.16 -16.55
N ASN A 100 -4.21 2.13 -16.46
CA ASN A 100 -4.66 1.38 -17.64
C ASN A 100 -5.45 2.25 -18.62
N TYR A 101 -6.23 3.23 -18.15
CA TYR A 101 -6.92 4.18 -19.03
C TYR A 101 -5.94 5.11 -19.77
N ARG A 102 -4.83 5.49 -19.12
CA ARG A 102 -3.81 6.37 -19.71
C ARG A 102 -2.84 5.63 -20.64
N MET A 103 -2.65 4.33 -20.43
CA MET A 103 -1.88 3.49 -21.34
C MET A 103 -2.73 3.16 -22.58
N ALA A 104 -2.14 3.21 -23.77
CA ALA A 104 -2.86 2.94 -25.01
C ALA A 104 -3.59 1.58 -24.93
N PRO A 105 -4.79 1.44 -25.52
CA PRO A 105 -5.57 0.21 -25.44
C PRO A 105 -4.74 -0.98 -25.92
N LEU A 106 -4.87 -2.11 -25.23
CA LEU A 106 -4.29 -3.38 -25.66
C LEU A 106 -4.67 -3.61 -27.13
N ARG A 107 -3.66 -3.63 -28.01
CA ARG A 107 -3.89 -4.05 -29.40
C ARG A 107 -4.25 -5.53 -29.34
N ILE A 108 -5.52 -5.84 -29.51
CA ILE A 108 -5.95 -7.21 -29.78
C ILE A 108 -5.54 -7.46 -31.22
N GLU A 109 -4.41 -8.15 -31.41
CA GLU A 109 -4.12 -8.76 -32.69
C GLU A 109 -5.13 -9.90 -32.85
N GLU A 110 -6.06 -9.75 -33.80
CA GLU A 110 -6.95 -10.83 -34.19
C GLU A 110 -6.08 -12.02 -34.62
N VAL A 111 -6.10 -13.10 -33.84
CA VAL A 111 -5.48 -14.36 -34.24
C VAL A 111 -6.36 -14.92 -35.36
N SER A 112 -5.96 -14.65 -36.60
CA SER A 112 -6.55 -15.28 -37.79
C SER A 112 -6.38 -16.80 -37.69
N MET A 113 -7.50 -17.51 -37.58
CA MET A 113 -7.60 -18.96 -37.78
C MET A 113 -7.47 -19.31 -39.27
#